data_AF-A0A971Z7Q8-F1
#
_entry.id   AF-A0A971Z7Q8-F1
#
_cell.length_a   1.000
_cell.length_b   1.000
_cell.length_c   1.000
_cell.angle_alpha   90.00
_cell.angle_beta   90.00
_cell.angle_gamma   90.00
#
_symmetry.space_group_name_H-M   'P 1'
#
loop_
_entity.id
_entity.type
_entity.pdbx_description
1 polymer ?
#
loop_
_entity_poly.entity_id
_entity_poly.type
_entity_poly.pdbx_seq_one_letter_code
_entity_poly.pdbx_strand_id
1 'polypeptide(L)' 'MDINKDNMEKMARLFNNLEGKPEDQVIREIAHLIKSGQAGITPAKAKQMIKTILPMMDSNQRRKLEKLLRVL' A
#
# COMPACT_ATOMS: atom_id res chain seq x y z
N MET A 1 15.23 -6.24 -12.30
CA MET A 1 14.08 -5.61 -11.62
C MET A 1 13.91 -6.35 -10.30
N ASP A 2 14.66 -5.95 -9.28
CA ASP A 2 14.63 -6.61 -7.97
C ASP A 2 13.51 -6.02 -7.12
N ILE A 3 12.34 -6.64 -7.21
CA ILE A 3 11.39 -6.54 -6.10
C ILE A 3 12.03 -7.36 -4.98
N ASN A 4 12.88 -6.72 -4.17
CA ASN A 4 13.49 -7.34 -3.00
C ASN A 4 12.37 -7.87 -2.10
N LYS A 5 12.48 -9.14 -1.69
CA LYS A 5 11.58 -9.82 -0.77
C LYS A 5 11.29 -8.97 0.48
N ASP A 6 12.29 -8.24 0.95
CA ASP A 6 12.23 -7.29 2.06
C ASP A 6 11.21 -6.16 1.86
N ASN A 7 11.09 -5.63 0.64
CA ASN A 7 10.14 -4.56 0.33
C ASN A 7 8.71 -5.09 0.30
N MET A 8 8.53 -6.34 -0.17
CA MET A 8 7.23 -7.02 -0.12
C MET A 8 6.82 -7.34 1.32
N GLU A 9 7.73 -7.83 2.15
CA GLU A 9 7.45 -8.12 3.56
C GLU A 9 7.14 -6.86 4.37
N LYS A 10 7.85 -5.74 4.12
CA LYS A 10 7.52 -4.44 4.72
C LYS A 10 6.14 -3.96 4.34
N MET A 11 5.78 -4.05 3.06
CA MET A 11 4.44 -3.69 2.60
C MET A 11 3.38 -4.60 3.23
N ALA A 12 3.60 -5.92 3.26
CA ALA A 12 2.68 -6.86 3.88
C ALA A 12 2.48 -6.58 5.39
N ARG A 13 3.53 -6.22 6.12
CA ARG A 13 3.43 -5.80 7.53
C ARG A 13 2.66 -4.48 7.69
N LEU A 14 2.88 -3.51 6.81
CA LEU A 14 2.09 -2.26 6.79
C LEU A 14 0.61 -2.55 6.52
N PHE A 15 0.32 -3.51 5.63
CA PHE A 15 -1.05 -3.96 5.33
C PHE A 15 -1.69 -4.77 6.47
N ASN A 16 -0.93 -5.59 7.20
CA ASN A 16 -1.45 -6.33 8.36
C ASN A 16 -1.71 -5.42 9.57
N ASN A 17 -0.92 -4.36 9.75
CA ASN A 17 -1.18 -3.32 10.75
C ASN A 17 -2.41 -2.44 10.42
N LEU A 18 -3.11 -2.72 9.31
CA LEU A 18 -4.42 -2.12 8.97
C LEU A 18 -5.59 -2.79 9.70
N GLU A 19 -5.41 -3.98 10.28
CA GLU A 19 -6.46 -4.62 11.07
C GLU A 19 -6.60 -3.92 12.43
N GLY A 20 -7.74 -3.25 12.63
CA GLY A 20 -8.12 -2.65 13.91
C GLY A 20 -8.06 -1.11 14.01
N LYS A 21 -7.47 -0.41 13.02
CA LYS A 21 -7.47 1.06 12.94
C LYS A 21 -8.51 1.58 11.95
N PRO A 22 -9.02 2.83 12.11
CA PRO A 22 -9.92 3.44 11.13
C PRO A 22 -9.27 3.45 9.74
N GLU A 23 -9.92 2.81 8.78
CA GLU A 23 -9.39 2.55 7.43
C GLU A 23 -8.79 3.81 6.78
N ASP A 24 -9.49 4.94 6.90
CA ASP A 24 -9.09 6.21 6.31
C ASP A 24 -7.84 6.82 6.98
N GLN A 25 -7.63 6.56 8.28
CA GLN A 25 -6.43 7.02 8.97
C GLN A 25 -5.21 6.28 8.43
N VAL A 26 -5.32 4.96 8.25
CA VAL A 26 -4.17 4.19 7.82
C VAL A 26 -3.84 4.39 6.34
N ILE A 27 -4.86 4.60 5.50
CA ILE A 27 -4.65 5.02 4.11
C ILE A 27 -3.85 6.32 4.05
N ARG A 28 -4.16 7.29 4.91
CA ARG A 28 -3.42 8.57 4.97
C ARG A 28 -1.98 8.38 5.45
N GLU A 29 -1.77 7.56 6.48
CA GLU A 29 -0.41 7.27 6.99
C GLU A 29 0.45 6.57 5.94
N ILE A 30 -0.07 5.53 5.28
CA ILE A 30 0.65 4.82 4.20
C ILE A 30 0.94 5.77 3.02
N ALA A 31 -0.05 6.58 2.62
CA ALA A 31 0.14 7.57 1.57
C ALA A 31 1.21 8.60 1.93
N HIS A 32 1.26 9.05 3.19
CA HIS A 32 2.28 9.98 3.67
C HIS A 32 3.68 9.35 3.62
N LEU A 33 3.85 8.11 4.10
CA LEU A 33 5.13 7.39 4.07
C LEU A 33 5.67 7.16 2.65
N ILE A 34 4.77 6.87 1.71
CA ILE A 34 5.14 6.68 0.29
C ILE A 34 5.51 8.03 -0.34
N LYS A 35 4.76 9.09 -0.07
CA LYS A 35 5.06 10.44 -0.59
C LYS A 35 6.31 11.05 0.03
N SER A 36 6.60 10.77 1.30
CA SER A 36 7.81 11.22 1.98
C SER A 36 9.06 10.44 1.57
N GLY A 37 8.91 9.34 0.81
CA GLY A 37 10.00 8.45 0.44
C GLY A 37 10.50 7.55 1.58
N GLN A 38 9.96 7.69 2.80
CA GLN A 38 10.34 6.89 3.96
C GLN A 38 9.97 5.41 3.81
N ALA A 39 8.99 5.09 2.96
CA ALA A 39 8.66 3.73 2.58
C ALA A 39 9.71 3.08 1.65
N GLY A 40 10.72 3.82 1.17
CA GLY A 40 11.72 3.34 0.21
C GLY A 40 11.16 3.08 -1.19
N ILE A 41 9.94 3.54 -1.47
CA ILE A 41 9.27 3.40 -2.75
C ILE A 41 8.66 4.74 -3.17
N THR A 42 8.72 5.05 -4.46
CA THR A 42 8.07 6.25 -5.01
C THR A 42 6.56 6.04 -5.14
N PRO A 43 5.75 7.11 -5.13
CA PRO A 43 4.31 7.00 -5.41
C PRO A 43 3.99 6.30 -6.72
N ALA A 44 4.77 6.55 -7.78
CA ALA A 44 4.61 5.88 -9.06
C ALA A 44 4.82 4.36 -8.95
N LYS A 45 5.87 3.93 -8.24
CA LYS A 45 6.16 2.51 -8.03
C LYS A 45 5.07 1.84 -7.17
N ALA A 46 4.61 2.52 -6.12
CA ALA A 46 3.51 2.05 -5.29
C ALA A 46 2.22 1.86 -6.10
N LYS A 47 1.84 2.84 -6.94
CA LYS A 47 0.68 2.73 -7.84
C LYS A 47 0.79 1.53 -8.77
N GLN A 48 1.97 1.30 -9.34
CA GLN A 48 2.20 0.14 -10.21
C GLN A 48 2.02 -1.17 -9.45
N MET A 49 2.62 -1.30 -8.26
CA MET A 49 2.51 -2.50 -7.42
C MET A 49 1.06 -2.77 -7.01
N ILE A 50 0.34 -1.73 -6.56
CA ILE A 50 -1.07 -1.87 -6.15
C ILE A 50 -1.91 -2.35 -7.34
N LYS A 51 -1.74 -1.78 -8.54
CA LYS A 51 -2.45 -2.23 -9.74
C LYS A 51 -2.17 -3.69 -10.09
N THR A 52 -0.94 -4.17 -9.87
CA THR A 52 -0.58 -5.57 -10.13
C THR A 52 -1.26 -6.55 -9.19
N ILE A 53 -1.37 -6.22 -7.90
CA ILE A 53 -1.96 -7.13 -6.89
C ILE A 53 -3.49 -7.01 -6.81
N LEU A 54 -4.06 -5.88 -7.22
CA LEU A 54 -5.49 -5.57 -7.13
C LEU A 54 -6.43 -6.71 -7.59
N PRO A 55 -6.16 -7.42 -8.71
CA PRO A 55 -7.04 -8.50 -9.20
C PRO A 55 -7.05 -9.74 -8.29
N MET A 56 -6.07 -9.90 -7.41
CA MET A 56 -5.89 -11.06 -6.53
C MET A 56 -6.41 -10.80 -5.11
N MET A 57 -6.95 -9.62 -4.84
CA MET A 57 -7.41 -9.19 -3.52
C MET A 57 -8.90 -9.42 -3.36
N ASP A 58 -9.33 -9.67 -2.12
CA ASP A 58 -10.75 -9.76 -1.82
C ASP A 58 -11.45 -8.39 -1.93
N SER A 59 -12.78 -8.37 -1.90
CA SER A 59 -13.58 -7.15 -2.07
C SER A 59 -13.26 -6.05 -1.05
N ASN A 60 -12.91 -6.41 0.18
CA ASN A 60 -12.58 -5.47 1.25
C ASN A 60 -11.17 -4.89 1.06
N GLN A 61 -10.18 -5.75 0.83
CA GLN A 61 -8.80 -5.37 0.53
C GLN A 61 -8.72 -4.52 -0.74
N ARG A 62 -9.44 -4.91 -1.79
CA ARG A 62 -9.53 -4.17 -3.04
C ARG A 62 -10.05 -2.75 -2.82
N ARG A 63 -11.12 -2.58 -2.05
CA ARG A 63 -11.67 -1.25 -1.72
C ARG A 63 -10.65 -0.37 -1.02
N LYS A 64 -9.89 -0.92 -0.07
CA LYS A 64 -8.83 -0.21 0.67
C LYS A 64 -7.70 0.23 -0.27
N LEU A 65 -7.26 -0.67 -1.15
CA LEU A 65 -6.21 -0.41 -2.13
C LEU A 65 -6.64 0.62 -3.18
N GLU A 66 -7.90 0.60 -3.61
CA GLU A 66 -8.46 1.60 -4.52
C GLU A 66 -8.49 2.99 -3.88
N LYS A 67 -8.87 3.09 -2.60
CA LYS A 67 -8.78 4.36 -1.86
C LYS A 67 -7.33 4.85 -1.75
N LEU A 68 -6.39 3.96 -1.43
CA LEU A 68 -4.97 4.29 -1.38
C LEU A 68 -4.46 4.79 -2.74
N LEU A 69 -4.89 4.17 -3.84
CA LEU A 69 -4.52 4.57 -5.20
C LEU A 69 -4.99 5.98 -5.58
N ARG A 70 -6.13 6.43 -5.04
CA ARG A 70 -6.68 7.77 -5.27
C ARG A 70 -5.92 8.87 -4.53
N VAL A 71 -5.31 8.54 -3.39
CA VAL A 71 -4.60 9.53 -2.56
C VAL A 71 -3.09 9.57 -2.82
N LEU A 72 -2.51 8.52 -3.40
CA LEU A 72 -1.14 8.50 -3.90
C LEU A 72 -0.99 9.32 -5.17
#